data_AF-A0A7C4GJ72-F1
#
_entry.id   AF-A0A7C4GJ72-F1
#
_cell.length_a   1.000
_cell.length_b   1.000
_cell.length_c   1.000
_cell.angle_alpha   90.00
_cell.angle_beta   90.00
_cell.angle_gamma   90.00
#
_symmetry.space_group_name_H-M   'P 1'
#
loop_
_entity.id
_entity.type
_entity.pdbx_description
1 polymer ?
#
loop_
_entity_poly.entity_id
_entity_poly.type
_entity_poly.pdbx_seq_one_letter_code
_entity_poly.pdbx_strand_id
1 'polypeptide(L)'
;SKVLTEEQRLLHEEGWWYHHQMAQLSPYCAGFSALDIMRHGLQSRNPFSVKSRPPRHLRTFLDQAANFILKISQEVSGAVALNDLTSVAAAYVWYEREVLGRELRYEDIKNAFQSFVYNVNLDFRSGNSPFTNVTITIGGPAPALLDEPVTIGTSLTEPKRFSDIPRSYYDEVNNAFIEVMSEGDAEGKPWTFPLITLYITEDFDWESEVFEKLLDLMDNFGGIYFENYISKPFLDDKWRSKVGNLEVRDPKLQRSFCCRFQVDLNELLRVPHTGSIFGNLSGVGSIGVITLNFNRLAYLHRGDLSSLLDHLDILLEMARDALNRKRNFILRNKQLYPTFFYYVDESLRTYFNTISLGGGHEGLVNFGVKKGILCEEGLRLAKIIAEHILEKLREFQEIDGIAWNFEYAPMETASGYLARKDLEFVENLKKGRGTRMFSDIVDLNWEEVPEIYVSGSRERPILTSGFQPPFSESNLSKLVYVSAHTQNYATGGSVLHIFLGQRVSSDIKRELVRKIFNNYPVKYMTITPTLTICNECGEKFVGEYVECPRCGSDDTTIYSRVVGYFRPIARRVKRRDPSRGIYDGEENIWQDSRRADWVTRGIIGEESILAFTRDL
;
A
#
# COMPACT_ATOMS: atom_id res chain seq x y z
N SER A 1 -16.04 -22.52 -19.24
CA SER A 1 -15.53 -23.14 -17.99
C SER A 1 -15.64 -22.13 -16.86
N LYS A 2 -16.01 -22.54 -15.65
CA LYS A 2 -16.00 -21.68 -14.45
C LYS A 2 -14.59 -21.71 -13.83
N VAL A 3 -14.06 -20.57 -13.41
CA VAL A 3 -12.73 -20.49 -12.77
C VAL A 3 -12.80 -20.83 -11.29
N LEU A 4 -13.76 -20.24 -10.57
CA LEU A 4 -14.02 -20.52 -9.17
C LEU A 4 -15.16 -21.53 -9.00
N THR A 5 -15.11 -22.29 -7.90
CA THR A 5 -16.16 -23.24 -7.53
C THR A 5 -17.37 -22.52 -6.92
N GLU A 6 -18.48 -23.25 -6.77
CA GLU A 6 -19.65 -22.72 -6.09
C GLU A 6 -19.35 -22.43 -4.60
N GLU A 7 -18.66 -23.33 -3.91
CA GLU A 7 -18.24 -23.14 -2.52
C GLU A 7 -17.40 -21.87 -2.33
N GLN A 8 -16.45 -21.61 -3.24
CA GLN A 8 -15.62 -20.40 -3.18
C GLN A 8 -16.42 -19.11 -3.37
N ARG A 9 -17.45 -19.15 -4.22
CA ARG A 9 -18.41 -18.06 -4.36
C ARG A 9 -19.21 -17.88 -3.08
N LEU A 10 -19.71 -18.97 -2.49
CA LEU A 10 -20.48 -18.94 -1.24
C LEU A 10 -19.68 -18.36 -0.08
N LEU A 11 -18.40 -18.71 0.05
CA LEU A 11 -17.51 -18.13 1.05
C LEU A 11 -17.40 -16.61 0.96
N HIS A 12 -17.43 -16.04 -0.26
CA HIS A 12 -17.46 -14.59 -0.46
C HIS A 12 -18.84 -13.99 -0.14
N GLU A 13 -19.92 -14.59 -0.67
CA GLU A 13 -21.29 -14.09 -0.51
C GLU A 13 -21.78 -14.11 0.94
N GLU A 14 -21.39 -15.15 1.69
CA GLU A 14 -21.72 -15.30 3.10
C GLU A 14 -20.76 -14.52 4.01
N GLY A 15 -19.63 -14.03 3.48
CA GLY A 15 -18.68 -13.21 4.23
C GLY A 15 -17.72 -13.99 5.12
N TRP A 16 -17.42 -15.24 4.79
CA TRP A 16 -16.32 -16.01 5.40
C TRP A 16 -14.94 -15.49 4.95
N TRP A 17 -14.88 -14.95 3.74
CA TRP A 17 -13.75 -14.20 3.23
C TRP A 17 -14.18 -13.10 2.26
N TYR A 18 -13.22 -12.34 1.77
CA TYR A 18 -13.38 -11.39 0.69
C TYR A 18 -12.31 -11.63 -0.38
N HIS A 19 -12.72 -12.17 -1.54
CA HIS A 19 -11.90 -12.22 -2.75
C HIS A 19 -11.82 -10.84 -3.41
N HIS A 20 -10.61 -10.26 -3.47
CA HIS A 20 -10.40 -8.93 -4.02
C HIS A 20 -10.40 -8.90 -5.55
N GLN A 21 -10.87 -7.79 -6.12
CA GLN A 21 -10.76 -7.43 -7.53
C GLN A 21 -11.30 -8.50 -8.51
N MET A 22 -12.55 -8.94 -8.27
CA MET A 22 -13.25 -9.92 -9.11
C MET A 22 -13.78 -9.36 -10.44
N ALA A 23 -13.65 -8.05 -10.68
CA ALA A 23 -14.16 -7.40 -11.90
C ALA A 23 -13.37 -7.75 -13.16
N GLN A 24 -12.10 -8.15 -13.01
CA GLN A 24 -11.23 -8.55 -14.11
C GLN A 24 -10.48 -9.83 -13.73
N LEU A 25 -10.36 -10.75 -14.68
CA LEU A 25 -9.73 -12.05 -14.45
C LEU A 25 -8.21 -12.01 -14.67
N SER A 26 -7.56 -10.94 -14.20
CA SER A 26 -6.14 -10.60 -14.42
C SER A 26 -5.29 -10.76 -13.16
N PRO A 27 -3.94 -10.63 -13.25
CA PRO A 27 -3.11 -10.38 -12.07
C PRO A 27 -3.62 -9.18 -11.24
N TYR A 28 -3.30 -9.17 -9.95
CA TYR A 28 -3.72 -8.11 -9.04
C TYR A 28 -2.88 -6.86 -9.25
N CYS A 29 -1.65 -6.81 -8.75
CA CYS A 29 -0.77 -5.64 -8.87
C CYS A 29 0.58 -6.04 -9.45
N ALA A 30 1.31 -5.06 -9.97
CA ALA A 30 2.61 -5.28 -10.60
C ALA A 30 3.55 -4.10 -10.35
N GLY A 31 4.80 -4.41 -10.05
CA GLY A 31 5.86 -3.42 -9.91
C GLY A 31 7.01 -3.69 -10.87
N PHE A 32 7.51 -2.61 -11.44
CA PHE A 32 8.56 -2.61 -12.44
C PHE A 32 9.67 -1.62 -12.07
N SER A 33 10.85 -1.88 -12.60
CA SER A 33 11.92 -0.91 -12.71
C SER A 33 11.73 -0.08 -13.98
N ALA A 34 11.91 1.23 -13.88
CA ALA A 34 11.97 2.11 -15.03
C ALA A 34 13.18 1.82 -15.95
N LEU A 35 14.16 1.02 -15.49
CA LEU A 35 15.22 0.48 -16.35
C LEU A 35 14.66 -0.35 -17.50
N ASP A 36 13.53 -1.03 -17.32
CA ASP A 36 12.90 -1.82 -18.39
C ASP A 36 12.53 -0.93 -19.58
N ILE A 37 12.06 0.29 -19.29
CA ILE A 37 11.72 1.29 -20.30
C ILE A 37 12.98 1.83 -20.95
N MET A 38 14.03 2.11 -20.16
CA MET A 38 15.34 2.51 -20.70
C MET A 38 15.91 1.46 -21.66
N ARG A 39 15.79 0.17 -21.33
CA ARG A 39 16.39 -0.94 -22.11
C ARG A 39 15.56 -1.35 -23.32
N HIS A 40 14.24 -1.36 -23.17
CA HIS A 40 13.35 -2.00 -24.15
C HIS A 40 12.34 -1.04 -24.79
N GLY A 41 12.14 0.16 -24.22
CA GLY A 41 11.04 1.04 -24.59
C GLY A 41 9.68 0.42 -24.25
N LEU A 42 8.65 0.72 -25.04
CA LEU A 42 7.30 0.14 -24.89
C LEU A 42 7.10 -1.05 -25.83
N GLN A 43 6.83 -2.21 -25.27
CA GLN A 43 6.79 -3.46 -26.01
C GLN A 43 5.51 -4.24 -25.75
N SER A 44 5.32 -5.31 -26.52
CA SER A 44 4.18 -6.22 -26.43
C SER A 44 4.52 -7.51 -27.15
N ARG A 45 4.02 -8.61 -26.60
CA ARG A 45 4.05 -9.93 -27.27
C ARG A 45 3.07 -10.03 -28.43
N ASN A 46 2.04 -9.18 -28.46
CA ASN A 46 1.15 -9.11 -29.61
C ASN A 46 1.90 -8.43 -30.77
N PRO A 47 2.15 -9.11 -31.90
CA PRO A 47 2.91 -8.57 -33.01
C PRO A 47 2.23 -7.38 -33.70
N PHE A 48 0.90 -7.25 -33.56
CA PHE A 48 0.11 -6.15 -34.14
C PHE A 48 0.00 -4.92 -33.22
N SER A 49 0.43 -5.02 -31.96
CA SER A 49 0.44 -3.88 -31.06
C SER A 49 1.53 -2.88 -31.45
N VAL A 50 1.22 -1.58 -31.30
CA VAL A 50 2.22 -0.51 -31.42
C VAL A 50 3.32 -0.71 -30.37
N LYS A 51 4.58 -0.50 -30.80
CA LYS A 51 5.80 -0.62 -30.01
C LYS A 51 6.64 0.64 -30.15
N SER A 52 7.32 1.03 -29.08
CA SER A 52 8.24 2.16 -29.04
C SER A 52 9.67 1.68 -28.84
N ARG A 53 10.63 2.31 -29.52
CA ARG A 53 12.05 2.08 -29.26
C ARG A 53 12.45 2.66 -27.89
N PRO A 54 13.55 2.17 -27.28
CA PRO A 54 14.15 2.79 -26.10
C PRO A 54 14.27 4.32 -26.23
N PRO A 55 13.87 5.08 -25.20
CA PRO A 55 13.93 6.54 -25.23
C PRO A 55 15.38 7.04 -25.19
N ARG A 56 15.63 8.20 -25.82
CA ARG A 56 16.97 8.85 -25.88
C ARG A 56 17.03 10.22 -25.17
N HIS A 57 15.89 10.71 -24.71
CA HIS A 57 15.72 12.01 -24.06
C HIS A 57 14.79 11.87 -22.87
N LEU A 58 14.98 12.71 -21.84
CA LEU A 58 14.18 12.75 -20.61
C LEU A 58 12.69 12.81 -20.93
N ARG A 59 12.28 13.75 -21.80
CA ARG A 59 10.87 13.93 -22.15
C ARG A 59 10.25 12.66 -22.73
N THR A 60 10.94 12.04 -23.69
CA THR A 60 10.47 10.79 -24.30
C THR A 60 10.46 9.63 -23.32
N PHE A 61 11.42 9.59 -22.37
CA PHE A 61 11.43 8.59 -21.30
C PHE A 61 10.21 8.73 -20.40
N LEU A 62 9.92 9.94 -19.92
CA LEU A 62 8.77 10.20 -19.05
C LEU A 62 7.42 10.01 -19.78
N ASP A 63 7.32 10.40 -21.05
CA ASP A 63 6.13 10.12 -21.86
C ASP A 63 5.94 8.60 -22.05
N GLN A 64 7.02 7.83 -22.25
CA GLN A 64 6.93 6.36 -22.28
C GLN A 64 6.60 5.78 -20.91
N ALA A 65 7.10 6.33 -19.80
CA ALA A 65 6.76 5.89 -18.45
C ALA A 65 5.26 6.04 -18.15
N ALA A 66 4.66 7.17 -18.49
CA ALA A 66 3.21 7.36 -18.35
C ALA A 66 2.42 6.35 -19.21
N ASN A 67 2.81 6.19 -20.48
CA ASN A 67 2.18 5.22 -21.39
C ASN A 67 2.35 3.76 -20.92
N PHE A 68 3.49 3.43 -20.32
CA PHE A 68 3.75 2.11 -19.74
C PHE A 68 2.77 1.81 -18.60
N ILE A 69 2.65 2.74 -17.65
CA ILE A 69 1.70 2.64 -16.53
C ILE A 69 0.29 2.43 -17.06
N LEU A 70 -0.13 3.27 -18.01
CA LEU A 70 -1.45 3.19 -18.61
C LEU A 70 -1.70 1.83 -19.27
N LYS A 71 -0.75 1.35 -20.08
CA LYS A 71 -0.89 0.08 -20.81
C LYS A 71 -0.93 -1.12 -19.87
N ILE A 72 -0.05 -1.17 -18.87
CA ILE A 72 -0.05 -2.26 -17.88
C ILE A 72 -1.32 -2.22 -17.01
N SER A 73 -1.81 -1.04 -16.65
CA SER A 73 -3.03 -0.89 -15.82
C SER A 73 -4.31 -1.44 -16.49
N GLN A 74 -4.29 -1.67 -17.81
CA GLN A 74 -5.38 -2.34 -18.52
C GLN A 74 -5.31 -3.87 -18.40
N GLU A 75 -4.13 -4.42 -18.08
CA GLU A 75 -3.85 -5.85 -18.00
C GLU A 75 -3.69 -6.35 -16.56
N VAL A 76 -3.78 -5.46 -15.55
CA VAL A 76 -3.78 -5.78 -14.12
C VAL A 76 -4.92 -5.06 -13.39
N SER A 77 -5.37 -5.61 -12.25
CA SER A 77 -6.54 -5.06 -11.56
C SER A 77 -6.23 -3.95 -10.54
N GLY A 78 -4.99 -3.85 -10.07
CA GLY A 78 -4.54 -3.03 -8.96
C GLY A 78 -3.48 -2.02 -9.39
N ALA A 79 -2.54 -1.75 -8.49
CA ALA A 79 -1.51 -0.75 -8.71
C ALA A 79 -0.43 -1.18 -9.71
N VAL A 80 0.13 -0.19 -10.41
CA VAL A 80 1.34 -0.30 -11.24
C VAL A 80 2.43 0.58 -10.65
N ALA A 81 3.51 -0.05 -10.17
CA ALA A 81 4.63 0.69 -9.61
C ALA A 81 5.76 0.87 -10.62
N LEU A 82 6.37 2.06 -10.63
CA LEU A 82 7.65 2.34 -11.26
C LEU A 82 8.63 2.79 -10.19
N ASN A 83 9.39 1.84 -9.64
CA ASN A 83 10.11 2.07 -8.38
C ASN A 83 11.22 3.11 -8.52
N ASP A 84 12.05 3.06 -9.55
CA ASP A 84 13.27 3.86 -9.66
C ASP A 84 13.17 4.98 -10.72
N LEU A 85 11.94 5.50 -10.92
CA LEU A 85 11.63 6.50 -11.94
C LEU A 85 12.56 7.72 -11.89
N THR A 86 12.77 8.31 -10.69
CA THR A 86 13.59 9.52 -10.56
C THR A 86 15.08 9.24 -10.73
N SER A 87 15.56 8.06 -10.33
CA SER A 87 16.95 7.63 -10.59
C SER A 87 17.23 7.49 -12.08
N VAL A 88 16.31 6.85 -12.81
CA VAL A 88 16.41 6.69 -14.27
C VAL A 88 16.28 8.04 -14.98
N ALA A 89 15.38 8.93 -14.52
CA ALA A 89 15.27 10.28 -15.05
C ALA A 89 16.56 11.10 -14.85
N ALA A 90 17.22 11.00 -13.70
CA ALA A 90 18.51 11.66 -13.45
C ALA A 90 19.60 11.23 -14.43
N ALA A 91 19.64 9.94 -14.79
CA ALA A 91 20.54 9.44 -15.83
C ALA A 91 20.26 10.06 -17.21
N TYR A 92 18.99 10.30 -17.56
CA TYR A 92 18.65 11.02 -18.81
C TYR A 92 19.06 12.49 -18.78
N VAL A 93 18.89 13.19 -17.64
CA VAL A 93 19.33 14.58 -17.49
C VAL A 93 20.85 14.68 -17.65
N TRP A 94 21.59 13.84 -16.91
CA TRP A 94 23.05 13.77 -17.03
C TRP A 94 23.50 13.45 -18.46
N TYR A 95 22.89 12.44 -19.08
CA TYR A 95 23.23 12.03 -20.44
C TYR A 95 23.01 13.16 -21.46
N GLU A 96 21.87 13.85 -21.40
CA GLU A 96 21.59 14.94 -22.33
C GLU A 96 22.57 16.11 -22.16
N ARG A 97 22.94 16.47 -20.93
CA ARG A 97 23.88 17.57 -20.69
C ARG A 97 25.32 17.19 -21.00
N GLU A 98 25.82 16.10 -20.42
CA GLU A 98 27.24 15.76 -20.43
C GLU A 98 27.68 14.98 -21.68
N VAL A 99 26.78 14.16 -22.24
CA VAL A 99 27.12 13.29 -23.37
C VAL A 99 26.63 13.87 -24.69
N LEU A 100 25.41 14.42 -24.72
CA LEU A 100 24.87 15.04 -25.94
C LEU A 100 25.19 16.54 -26.05
N GLY A 101 25.71 17.17 -24.99
CA GLY A 101 26.00 18.60 -24.99
C GLY A 101 24.76 19.49 -25.11
N ARG A 102 23.59 19.01 -24.68
CA ARG A 102 22.33 19.76 -24.75
C ARG A 102 22.18 20.68 -23.56
N GLU A 103 21.73 21.90 -23.83
CA GLU A 103 21.33 22.84 -22.79
C GLU A 103 19.92 22.49 -22.29
N LEU A 104 19.83 21.52 -21.38
CA LEU A 104 18.59 21.16 -20.69
C LEU A 104 18.50 21.95 -19.39
N ARG A 105 17.56 22.90 -19.28
CA ARG A 105 17.42 23.75 -18.07
C ARG A 105 16.51 23.08 -17.04
N TYR A 106 16.53 23.60 -15.81
CA TYR A 106 15.69 23.10 -14.72
C TYR A 106 14.20 23.12 -15.10
N GLU A 107 13.74 24.18 -15.77
CA GLU A 107 12.35 24.33 -16.22
C GLU A 107 11.95 23.25 -17.23
N ASP A 108 12.89 22.78 -18.05
CA ASP A 108 12.64 21.73 -19.03
C ASP A 108 12.46 20.36 -18.33
N ILE A 109 13.22 20.11 -17.26
CA ILE A 109 13.06 18.92 -16.40
C ILE A 109 11.70 18.96 -15.69
N LYS A 110 11.38 20.10 -15.07
CA LYS A 110 10.10 20.32 -14.38
C LYS A 110 8.92 20.17 -15.32
N ASN A 111 8.98 20.74 -16.53
CA ASN A 111 7.93 20.60 -17.53
C ASN A 111 7.75 19.14 -17.99
N ALA A 112 8.84 18.38 -18.12
CA ALA A 112 8.75 16.96 -18.47
C ALA A 112 8.04 16.15 -17.37
N PHE A 113 8.32 16.42 -16.09
CA PHE A 113 7.57 15.82 -14.97
C PHE A 113 6.13 16.29 -14.90
N GLN A 114 5.84 17.56 -15.19
CA GLN A 114 4.48 18.07 -15.27
C GLN A 114 3.66 17.30 -16.31
N SER A 115 4.22 17.09 -17.51
CA SER A 115 3.62 16.26 -18.56
C SER A 115 3.35 14.84 -18.04
N PHE A 116 4.31 14.21 -17.36
CA PHE A 116 4.14 12.88 -16.79
C PHE A 116 3.00 12.81 -15.76
N VAL A 117 3.02 13.70 -14.76
CA VAL A 117 2.03 13.74 -13.67
C VAL A 117 0.62 13.96 -14.22
N TYR A 118 0.47 14.85 -15.20
CA TYR A 118 -0.84 15.09 -15.82
C TYR A 118 -1.37 13.82 -16.48
N ASN A 119 -0.54 13.11 -17.25
CA ASN A 119 -0.95 11.91 -17.97
C ASN A 119 -1.34 10.74 -17.05
N VAL A 120 -0.62 10.54 -15.93
CA VAL A 120 -0.93 9.43 -15.01
C VAL A 120 -2.15 9.69 -14.11
N ASN A 121 -2.64 10.94 -14.06
CA ASN A 121 -3.88 11.31 -13.38
C ASN A 121 -5.09 11.44 -14.32
N LEU A 122 -4.94 11.13 -15.62
CA LEU A 122 -6.08 11.07 -16.55
C LEU A 122 -6.93 9.82 -16.32
N ASP A 123 -8.24 9.98 -16.36
CA ASP A 123 -9.23 8.94 -16.05
C ASP A 123 -9.49 7.98 -17.23
N PHE A 124 -8.54 7.09 -17.50
CA PHE A 124 -8.66 6.11 -18.59
C PHE A 124 -9.41 4.82 -18.19
N ARG A 125 -9.42 4.42 -16.91
CA ARG A 125 -10.01 3.15 -16.44
C ARG A 125 -11.43 3.36 -15.90
N SER A 126 -12.42 3.38 -16.78
CA SER A 126 -13.84 3.55 -16.41
C SER A 126 -14.08 4.76 -15.49
N GLY A 127 -13.41 5.88 -15.78
CA GLY A 127 -13.50 7.11 -14.97
C GLY A 127 -12.54 7.17 -13.78
N ASN A 128 -11.51 6.31 -13.70
CA ASN A 128 -10.42 6.44 -12.74
C ASN A 128 -9.05 6.42 -13.42
N SER A 129 -8.13 7.21 -12.89
CA SER A 129 -6.72 7.16 -13.27
C SER A 129 -6.04 5.87 -12.78
N PRO A 130 -4.96 5.42 -13.45
CA PRO A 130 -4.21 4.26 -13.02
C PRO A 130 -3.62 4.48 -11.63
N PHE A 131 -3.85 3.53 -10.73
CA PHE A 131 -3.23 3.56 -9.42
C PHE A 131 -1.72 3.33 -9.58
N THR A 132 -0.95 4.41 -9.40
CA THR A 132 0.51 4.43 -9.61
C THR A 132 1.28 4.69 -8.31
N ASN A 133 2.43 4.04 -8.15
CA ASN A 133 3.43 4.34 -7.11
C ASN A 133 4.80 4.60 -7.75
N VAL A 134 5.54 5.56 -7.20
CA VAL A 134 6.95 5.81 -7.50
C VAL A 134 7.75 5.80 -6.21
N THR A 135 8.98 5.30 -6.29
CA THR A 135 9.94 5.40 -5.19
C THR A 135 10.97 6.46 -5.53
N ILE A 136 11.36 7.23 -4.52
CA ILE A 136 12.43 8.22 -4.61
C ILE A 136 13.51 7.89 -3.57
N THR A 137 14.75 8.18 -3.94
CA THR A 137 15.92 8.11 -3.07
C THR A 137 16.60 9.47 -3.08
N ILE A 138 17.10 9.88 -1.91
CA ILE A 138 17.77 11.18 -1.73
C ILE A 138 19.25 10.91 -1.51
N GLY A 139 20.11 11.73 -2.11
CA GLY A 139 21.57 11.60 -1.99
C GLY A 139 22.23 10.70 -3.05
N GLY A 140 21.44 10.04 -3.92
CA GLY A 140 21.97 9.19 -4.98
C GLY A 140 20.88 8.34 -5.66
N PRO A 141 21.28 7.41 -6.56
CA PRO A 141 20.34 6.49 -7.20
C PRO A 141 19.72 5.52 -6.21
N ALA A 142 18.63 4.89 -6.63
CA ALA A 142 18.06 3.76 -5.92
C ALA A 142 19.15 2.70 -5.66
N PRO A 143 19.26 2.14 -4.43
CA PRO A 143 20.32 1.19 -4.07
C PRO A 143 20.47 0.00 -5.01
N ALA A 144 19.35 -0.45 -5.60
CA ALA A 144 19.34 -1.54 -6.56
C ALA A 144 19.96 -1.20 -7.92
N LEU A 145 20.08 0.09 -8.26
CA LEU A 145 20.63 0.55 -9.53
C LEU A 145 22.10 0.94 -9.43
N LEU A 146 22.69 1.05 -8.23
CA LEU A 146 24.06 1.54 -8.02
C LEU A 146 25.07 0.97 -9.02
N ASP A 147 25.06 -0.36 -9.18
CA ASP A 147 25.99 -1.11 -10.00
C ASP A 147 25.50 -1.36 -11.44
N GLU A 148 24.28 -0.93 -11.76
CA GLU A 148 23.69 -1.12 -13.08
C GLU A 148 24.32 -0.17 -14.10
N PRO A 149 24.58 -0.64 -15.34
CA PRO A 149 25.07 0.22 -16.40
C PRO A 149 23.98 1.16 -16.90
N VAL A 150 24.36 2.40 -17.22
CA VAL A 150 23.51 3.38 -17.91
C VAL A 150 23.50 3.05 -19.40
N THR A 151 22.36 2.60 -19.93
CA THR A 151 22.23 2.10 -21.32
C THR A 151 21.41 3.04 -22.21
N ILE A 152 21.74 4.33 -22.23
CA ILE A 152 21.02 5.34 -23.03
C ILE A 152 21.74 5.56 -24.37
N GLY A 153 21.02 5.40 -25.49
CA GLY A 153 21.53 5.71 -26.82
C GLY A 153 22.55 4.69 -27.36
N THR A 154 23.47 5.14 -28.22
CA THR A 154 24.59 4.32 -28.70
C THR A 154 25.70 4.32 -27.66
N SER A 155 26.31 3.14 -27.44
CA SER A 155 27.32 2.85 -26.42
C SER A 155 28.20 4.06 -26.10
N LEU A 156 28.12 4.51 -24.85
CA LEU A 156 29.05 5.49 -24.29
C LEU A 156 30.48 5.05 -24.61
N THR A 157 31.36 6.01 -24.91
CA THR A 157 32.79 5.73 -25.12
C THR A 157 33.40 5.01 -23.92
N GLU A 158 32.90 5.31 -22.72
CA GLU A 158 33.20 4.60 -21.48
C GLU A 158 31.90 4.15 -20.80
N PRO A 159 31.76 2.88 -20.40
CA PRO A 159 30.61 2.44 -19.62
C PRO A 159 30.49 3.23 -18.32
N LYS A 160 29.34 3.86 -18.09
CA LYS A 160 28.98 4.51 -16.83
C LYS A 160 27.94 3.71 -16.08
N ARG A 161 28.06 3.67 -14.77
CA ARG A 161 27.06 3.13 -13.83
C ARG A 161 26.23 4.26 -13.26
N PHE A 162 25.09 3.93 -12.65
CA PHE A 162 24.29 4.94 -11.93
C PHE A 162 25.07 5.58 -10.78
N SER A 163 25.93 4.82 -10.09
CA SER A 163 26.82 5.34 -9.05
C SER A 163 27.80 6.42 -9.54
N ASP A 164 28.08 6.48 -10.84
CA ASP A 164 29.04 7.43 -11.42
C ASP A 164 28.40 8.79 -11.75
N ILE A 165 27.06 8.88 -11.72
CA ILE A 165 26.33 10.13 -12.00
C ILE A 165 26.43 11.03 -10.75
N PRO A 166 26.80 12.32 -10.90
CA PRO A 166 26.88 13.23 -9.75
C PRO A 166 25.56 13.36 -8.99
N ARG A 167 25.63 13.40 -7.65
CA ARG A 167 24.48 13.58 -6.73
C ARG A 167 23.56 14.73 -7.13
N SER A 168 24.12 15.85 -7.61
CA SER A 168 23.37 17.04 -8.01
C SER A 168 22.28 16.75 -9.06
N TYR A 169 22.50 15.80 -9.97
CA TYR A 169 21.49 15.41 -10.96
C TYR A 169 20.28 14.69 -10.34
N TYR A 170 20.51 13.83 -9.35
CA TYR A 170 19.44 13.17 -8.60
C TYR A 170 18.65 14.17 -7.77
N ASP A 171 19.36 15.06 -7.08
CA ASP A 171 18.74 16.10 -6.25
C ASP A 171 17.93 17.10 -7.09
N GLU A 172 18.43 17.51 -8.25
CA GLU A 172 17.72 18.39 -9.21
C GLU A 172 16.43 17.73 -9.74
N VAL A 173 16.50 16.46 -10.15
CA VAL A 173 15.33 15.70 -10.63
C VAL A 173 14.28 15.51 -9.54
N ASN A 174 14.70 15.13 -8.33
CA ASN A 174 13.80 14.99 -7.19
C ASN A 174 13.12 16.33 -6.87
N ASN A 175 13.87 17.43 -6.84
CA ASN A 175 13.31 18.77 -6.63
C ASN A 175 12.24 19.11 -7.68
N ALA A 176 12.52 18.88 -8.97
CA ALA A 176 11.57 19.15 -10.04
C ALA A 176 10.27 18.33 -9.88
N PHE A 177 10.40 17.04 -9.54
CA PHE A 177 9.25 16.17 -9.31
C PHE A 177 8.42 16.59 -8.09
N ILE A 178 9.07 16.92 -6.97
CA ILE A 178 8.42 17.38 -5.73
C ILE A 178 7.64 18.67 -5.98
N GLU A 179 8.24 19.64 -6.69
CA GLU A 179 7.57 20.90 -7.01
C GLU A 179 6.30 20.66 -7.84
N VAL A 180 6.36 19.86 -8.89
CA VAL A 180 5.19 19.52 -9.72
C VAL A 180 4.08 18.87 -8.89
N MET A 181 4.44 17.95 -7.98
CA MET A 181 3.46 17.32 -7.10
C MET A 181 2.81 18.35 -6.15
N SER A 182 3.56 19.35 -5.69
CA SER A 182 3.08 20.38 -4.76
C SER A 182 2.16 21.43 -5.39
N GLU A 183 2.30 21.69 -6.70
CA GLU A 183 1.51 22.68 -7.42
C GLU A 183 0.02 22.27 -7.52
N GLY A 184 -0.22 20.96 -7.69
CA GLY A 184 -1.56 20.42 -7.93
C GLY A 184 -2.02 20.56 -9.38
N ASP A 185 -3.31 20.33 -9.61
CA ASP A 185 -3.96 20.45 -10.93
C ASP A 185 -4.16 21.91 -11.36
N ALA A 186 -4.90 22.12 -12.46
CA ALA A 186 -5.17 23.46 -12.99
C ALA A 186 -5.90 24.40 -12.00
N GLU A 187 -6.60 23.84 -11.02
CA GLU A 187 -7.26 24.58 -9.93
C GLU A 187 -6.45 24.50 -8.62
N GLY A 188 -5.25 23.92 -8.67
CA GLY A 188 -4.41 23.63 -7.52
C GLY A 188 -4.87 22.43 -6.70
N LYS A 189 -5.87 21.65 -7.11
CA LYS A 189 -6.28 20.48 -6.31
C LYS A 189 -5.12 19.46 -6.25
N PRO A 190 -4.94 18.77 -5.11
CA PRO A 190 -3.87 17.82 -4.90
C PRO A 190 -3.95 16.67 -5.90
N TRP A 191 -2.80 16.26 -6.43
CA TRP A 191 -2.70 15.03 -7.21
C TRP A 191 -2.98 13.81 -6.34
N THR A 192 -3.71 12.82 -6.89
CA THR A 192 -3.87 11.53 -6.22
C THR A 192 -2.67 10.62 -6.48
N PHE A 193 -2.12 10.67 -7.71
CA PHE A 193 -1.04 9.81 -8.16
C PHE A 193 0.13 10.60 -8.77
N PRO A 194 1.32 10.00 -8.87
CA PRO A 194 1.69 8.74 -8.22
C PRO A 194 1.79 8.90 -6.70
N LEU A 195 1.57 7.81 -5.96
CA LEU A 195 2.02 7.73 -4.57
C LEU A 195 3.54 7.80 -4.53
N ILE A 196 4.09 8.46 -3.51
CA ILE A 196 5.53 8.61 -3.34
C ILE A 196 5.98 7.80 -2.13
N THR A 197 7.00 6.96 -2.35
CA THR A 197 7.70 6.22 -1.31
C THR A 197 9.14 6.72 -1.20
N LEU A 198 9.59 7.05 0.01
CA LEU A 198 10.97 7.45 0.31
C LEU A 198 11.68 6.34 1.09
N TYR A 199 12.86 5.94 0.62
CA TYR A 199 13.73 5.02 1.34
C TYR A 199 14.55 5.76 2.39
N ILE A 200 14.54 5.24 3.63
CA ILE A 200 15.40 5.70 4.72
C ILE A 200 16.43 4.61 5.01
N THR A 201 17.64 4.80 4.49
CA THR A 201 18.78 3.88 4.63
C THR A 201 19.67 4.24 5.81
N GLU A 202 20.63 3.37 6.14
CA GLU A 202 21.59 3.58 7.24
C GLU A 202 22.42 4.87 7.06
N ASP A 203 22.73 5.22 5.82
CA ASP A 203 23.50 6.40 5.40
C ASP A 203 22.62 7.60 4.99
N PHE A 204 21.33 7.57 5.31
CA PHE A 204 20.39 8.61 4.90
C PHE A 204 20.79 10.00 5.43
N ASP A 205 20.86 10.98 4.53
CA ASP A 205 21.23 12.37 4.83
C ASP A 205 20.02 13.15 5.38
N TRP A 206 19.87 13.16 6.70
CA TRP A 206 18.78 13.83 7.41
C TRP A 206 18.77 15.35 7.25
N GLU A 207 19.91 15.96 6.88
CA GLU A 207 20.06 17.41 6.68
C GLU A 207 19.98 17.81 5.20
N SER A 208 19.56 16.88 4.33
CA SER A 208 19.41 17.15 2.91
C SER A 208 18.35 18.22 2.64
N GLU A 209 18.71 19.24 1.84
CA GLU A 209 17.77 20.28 1.38
C GLU A 209 16.59 19.70 0.57
N VAL A 210 16.81 18.63 -0.19
CA VAL A 210 15.75 17.94 -0.94
C VAL A 210 14.77 17.27 0.03
N PHE A 211 15.29 16.67 1.10
CA PHE A 211 14.45 16.03 2.10
C PHE A 211 13.63 17.06 2.88
N GLU A 212 14.26 18.17 3.25
CA GLU A 212 13.59 19.28 3.93
C GLU A 212 12.43 19.83 3.09
N LYS A 213 12.71 20.13 1.82
CA LYS A 213 11.70 20.58 0.85
C LYS A 213 10.56 19.58 0.67
N LEU A 214 10.87 18.28 0.64
CA LEU A 214 9.86 17.22 0.55
C LEU A 214 8.93 17.25 1.76
N LEU A 215 9.47 17.34 2.99
CA LEU A 215 8.69 17.38 4.23
C LEU A 215 7.81 18.64 4.33
N ASP A 216 8.29 19.76 3.81
CA ASP A 216 7.55 21.02 3.76
C ASP A 216 6.39 21.00 2.77
N LEU A 217 6.61 20.40 1.59
CA LEU A 217 5.65 20.42 0.50
C LEU A 217 4.71 19.22 0.49
N MET A 218 5.03 18.12 1.17
CA MET A 218 4.21 16.90 1.19
C MET A 218 2.77 17.15 1.66
N ASP A 219 2.54 18.19 2.47
CA ASP A 219 1.21 18.55 2.92
C ASP A 219 0.29 18.88 1.75
N ASN A 220 0.81 19.47 0.66
CA ASN A 220 0.04 19.92 -0.50
C ASN A 220 -0.46 18.78 -1.39
N PHE A 221 0.06 17.57 -1.24
CA PHE A 221 -0.33 16.40 -2.05
C PHE A 221 -0.63 15.16 -1.18
N GLY A 222 -1.00 15.38 0.08
CA GLY A 222 -1.57 14.31 0.91
C GLY A 222 -0.56 13.38 1.57
N GLY A 223 0.70 13.82 1.68
CA GLY A 223 1.78 13.11 2.34
C GLY A 223 2.46 12.03 1.48
N ILE A 224 3.49 11.42 2.05
CA ILE A 224 4.29 10.36 1.42
C ILE A 224 4.33 9.13 2.32
N TYR A 225 4.95 8.08 1.81
CA TYR A 225 5.35 6.93 2.60
C TYR A 225 6.84 6.95 2.88
N PHE A 226 7.21 6.47 4.05
CA PHE A 226 8.59 6.27 4.48
C PHE A 226 8.82 4.78 4.68
N GLU A 227 9.93 4.29 4.14
CA GLU A 227 10.33 2.89 4.23
C GLU A 227 11.64 2.74 4.98
N ASN A 228 11.62 1.94 6.05
CA ASN A 228 12.73 1.82 6.98
C ASN A 228 13.71 0.73 6.57
N TYR A 229 14.94 1.11 6.26
CA TYR A 229 16.07 0.20 6.02
C TYR A 229 17.18 0.37 7.07
N ILE A 230 16.94 1.12 8.15
CA ILE A 230 17.87 1.23 9.28
C ILE A 230 17.89 -0.10 10.02
N SER A 231 19.07 -0.68 10.20
CA SER A 231 19.22 -2.05 10.73
C SER A 231 19.01 -2.15 12.23
N LYS A 232 19.38 -1.09 12.95
CA LYS A 232 19.42 -1.03 14.43
C LYS A 232 18.19 -1.64 15.12
N PRO A 233 16.93 -1.22 14.87
CA PRO A 233 15.78 -1.76 15.61
C PRO A 233 15.46 -3.23 15.28
N PHE A 234 15.88 -3.74 14.12
CA PHE A 234 15.70 -5.15 13.73
C PHE A 234 16.78 -6.07 14.34
N LEU A 235 17.87 -5.49 14.84
CA LEU A 235 18.95 -6.18 15.54
C LEU A 235 18.83 -6.10 17.08
N ASP A 236 17.98 -5.23 17.61
CA ASP A 236 17.81 -5.02 19.04
C ASP A 236 17.17 -6.24 19.75
N ASP A 237 17.86 -6.78 20.75
CA ASP A 237 17.42 -7.93 21.57
C ASP A 237 16.07 -7.68 22.26
N LYS A 238 15.77 -6.42 22.61
CA LYS A 238 14.47 -6.02 23.17
C LYS A 238 13.33 -6.37 22.21
N TRP A 239 13.55 -6.23 20.91
CA TRP A 239 12.55 -6.51 19.89
C TRP A 239 12.58 -7.98 19.47
N ARG A 240 13.76 -8.58 19.32
CA ARG A 240 13.92 -10.02 19.00
C ARG A 240 13.29 -10.96 20.02
N SER A 241 13.28 -10.58 21.29
CA SER A 241 12.58 -11.34 22.35
C SER A 241 11.05 -11.27 22.24
N LYS A 242 10.50 -10.25 21.57
CA LYS A 242 9.05 -10.03 21.47
C LYS A 242 8.46 -10.52 20.15
N VAL A 243 9.15 -10.23 19.05
CA VAL A 243 8.67 -10.48 17.68
C VAL A 243 9.49 -11.61 17.06
N GLY A 244 8.80 -12.70 16.67
CA GLY A 244 9.45 -13.91 16.15
C GLY A 244 10.02 -13.76 14.73
N ASN A 245 9.47 -12.84 13.93
CA ASN A 245 9.81 -12.69 12.51
C ASN A 245 10.57 -11.38 12.21
N LEU A 246 11.65 -11.09 12.92
CA LEU A 246 12.47 -9.88 12.69
C LEU A 246 13.70 -10.17 11.83
N GLU A 247 13.67 -9.64 10.60
CA GLU A 247 14.77 -9.70 9.66
C GLU A 247 15.27 -8.29 9.32
N VAL A 248 16.58 -8.14 9.15
CA VAL A 248 17.18 -6.90 8.63
C VAL A 248 16.81 -6.77 7.16
N ARG A 249 16.50 -5.55 6.75
CA ARG A 249 15.95 -5.25 5.43
C ARG A 249 17.02 -4.76 4.48
N ASP A 250 17.10 -5.35 3.29
CA ASP A 250 18.04 -4.91 2.24
C ASP A 250 17.33 -4.01 1.21
N PRO A 251 17.70 -2.72 1.10
CA PRO A 251 17.09 -1.81 0.11
C PRO A 251 17.37 -2.19 -1.34
N LYS A 252 18.39 -3.03 -1.62
CA LYS A 252 18.65 -3.54 -2.97
C LYS A 252 17.63 -4.61 -3.37
N LEU A 253 17.14 -5.39 -2.41
CA LEU A 253 16.28 -6.56 -2.64
C LEU A 253 14.80 -6.34 -2.31
N GLN A 254 14.45 -5.19 -1.74
CA GLN A 254 13.06 -4.90 -1.38
C GLN A 254 12.46 -3.77 -2.20
N ARG A 255 11.16 -3.90 -2.50
CA ARG A 255 10.39 -2.92 -3.27
C ARG A 255 9.00 -2.70 -2.68
N SER A 256 8.52 -1.47 -2.78
CA SER A 256 7.15 -1.06 -2.45
C SER A 256 6.37 -0.79 -3.72
N PHE A 257 5.26 -1.51 -3.93
CA PHE A 257 4.54 -1.47 -5.21
C PHE A 257 3.20 -0.71 -5.16
N CYS A 258 2.65 -0.42 -3.98
CA CYS A 258 1.37 0.29 -3.84
C CYS A 258 1.27 1.00 -2.47
N CYS A 259 0.05 1.13 -1.92
CA CYS A 259 -0.20 1.69 -0.59
C CYS A 259 0.57 0.99 0.54
N ARG A 260 0.85 -0.31 0.39
CA ARG A 260 1.43 -1.15 1.46
C ARG A 260 2.07 -2.45 1.01
N PHE A 261 1.78 -2.92 -0.21
CA PHE A 261 2.31 -4.20 -0.69
C PHE A 261 3.83 -4.06 -0.89
N GLN A 262 4.56 -4.87 -0.15
CA GLN A 262 6.02 -4.93 -0.14
C GLN A 262 6.44 -6.33 -0.57
N VAL A 263 7.51 -6.40 -1.35
CA VAL A 263 8.13 -7.68 -1.69
C VAL A 263 9.57 -7.67 -1.25
N ASP A 264 9.94 -8.73 -0.54
CA ASP A 264 11.32 -9.14 -0.35
C ASP A 264 11.67 -10.21 -1.37
N LEU A 265 12.62 -9.91 -2.25
CA LEU A 265 13.06 -10.85 -3.28
C LEU A 265 13.77 -12.06 -2.68
N ASN A 266 14.25 -12.01 -1.44
CA ASN A 266 14.75 -13.17 -0.72
C ASN A 266 13.66 -14.23 -0.50
N GLU A 267 12.39 -13.84 -0.35
CA GLU A 267 11.29 -14.80 -0.24
C GLU A 267 11.11 -15.61 -1.52
N LEU A 268 11.37 -14.99 -2.68
CA LEU A 268 11.36 -15.70 -3.97
C LEU A 268 12.51 -16.70 -4.10
N LEU A 269 13.67 -16.39 -3.48
CA LEU A 269 14.81 -17.33 -3.42
C LEU A 269 14.52 -18.55 -2.53
N ARG A 270 13.57 -18.43 -1.59
CA ARG A 270 13.13 -19.53 -0.71
C ARG A 270 12.14 -20.49 -1.40
N VAL A 271 11.66 -20.17 -2.60
CA VAL A 271 10.76 -21.07 -3.35
C VAL A 271 11.58 -22.22 -3.96
N PRO A 272 11.18 -23.49 -3.83
CA PRO A 272 11.90 -24.60 -4.46
C PRO A 272 12.05 -24.42 -5.98
N HIS A 273 13.23 -24.76 -6.51
CA HIS A 273 13.53 -24.77 -7.95
C HIS A 273 13.42 -23.42 -8.68
N THR A 274 13.53 -22.28 -7.98
CA THR A 274 13.49 -20.95 -8.63
C THR A 274 14.74 -20.56 -9.42
N GLY A 275 15.84 -21.32 -9.32
CA GLY A 275 17.07 -21.00 -10.04
C GLY A 275 17.61 -19.60 -9.70
N SER A 276 18.60 -19.13 -10.45
CA SER A 276 19.19 -17.81 -10.24
C SER A 276 18.23 -16.72 -10.73
N ILE A 277 17.45 -16.11 -9.83
CA ILE A 277 16.65 -14.88 -10.10
C ILE A 277 17.58 -13.67 -10.34
N PHE A 278 18.91 -13.84 -10.18
CA PHE A 278 19.91 -12.81 -10.45
C PHE A 278 19.95 -12.47 -11.94
N GLY A 279 19.32 -11.35 -12.28
CA GLY A 279 19.42 -10.73 -13.61
C GLY A 279 18.24 -9.83 -13.98
N ASN A 280 17.03 -10.09 -13.48
CA ASN A 280 15.85 -9.25 -13.72
C ASN A 280 15.03 -9.09 -12.42
N LEU A 281 15.35 -8.04 -11.66
CA LEU A 281 14.67 -7.65 -10.40
C LEU A 281 13.38 -6.83 -10.66
N SER A 282 12.81 -6.94 -11.86
CA SER A 282 11.63 -6.21 -12.33
C SER A 282 10.49 -7.17 -12.66
N GLY A 283 9.24 -6.67 -12.67
CA GLY A 283 8.07 -7.48 -12.99
C GLY A 283 7.72 -8.45 -11.87
N VAL A 284 7.44 -7.90 -10.69
CA VAL A 284 7.10 -8.62 -9.46
C VAL A 284 5.75 -8.14 -8.94
N GLY A 285 4.94 -8.98 -8.32
CA GLY A 285 3.61 -8.57 -7.91
C GLY A 285 2.80 -9.65 -7.21
N SER A 286 1.47 -9.54 -7.28
CA SER A 286 0.56 -10.56 -6.73
C SER A 286 -0.49 -10.96 -7.76
N ILE A 287 -0.84 -12.25 -7.79
CA ILE A 287 -1.91 -12.79 -8.62
C ILE A 287 -3.28 -12.36 -8.10
N GLY A 288 -3.43 -12.29 -6.78
CA GLY A 288 -4.70 -12.08 -6.12
C GLY A 288 -4.54 -12.07 -4.62
N VAL A 289 -5.49 -11.40 -3.97
CA VAL A 289 -5.57 -11.31 -2.51
C VAL A 289 -6.91 -11.89 -2.08
N ILE A 290 -6.90 -12.76 -1.08
CA ILE A 290 -8.10 -13.18 -0.34
C ILE A 290 -7.93 -12.74 1.11
N THR A 291 -8.88 -11.93 1.60
CA THR A 291 -8.94 -11.54 3.01
C THR A 291 -9.87 -12.49 3.77
N LEU A 292 -9.34 -13.25 4.72
CA LEU A 292 -10.13 -14.11 5.60
C LEU A 292 -10.85 -13.27 6.67
N ASN A 293 -12.10 -13.59 6.97
CA ASN A 293 -12.86 -12.89 8.00
C ASN A 293 -12.54 -13.46 9.39
N PHE A 294 -11.43 -12.99 9.96
CA PHE A 294 -10.98 -13.42 11.28
C PHE A 294 -11.92 -12.95 12.39
N ASN A 295 -12.58 -11.80 12.24
CA ASN A 295 -13.55 -11.33 13.23
C ASN A 295 -14.65 -12.36 13.50
N ARG A 296 -15.25 -12.91 12.43
CA ARG A 296 -16.24 -13.98 12.53
C ARG A 296 -15.67 -15.26 13.10
N LEU A 297 -14.48 -15.66 12.63
CA LEU A 297 -13.84 -16.88 13.08
C LEU A 297 -13.61 -16.85 14.60
N ALA A 298 -13.09 -15.74 15.10
CA ALA A 298 -12.86 -15.51 16.52
C ALA A 298 -14.15 -15.39 17.33
N TYR A 299 -15.22 -14.86 16.74
CA TYR A 299 -16.55 -14.82 17.35
C TYR A 299 -17.17 -16.21 17.53
N LEU A 300 -16.89 -17.16 16.63
CA LEU A 300 -17.41 -18.52 16.73
C LEU A 300 -16.64 -19.35 17.76
N HIS A 301 -15.32 -19.15 17.80
CA HIS A 301 -14.39 -19.95 18.60
C HIS A 301 -13.97 -19.25 19.89
N ARG A 302 -14.89 -18.55 20.54
CA ARG A 302 -14.57 -17.69 21.70
C ARG A 302 -13.91 -18.50 22.82
N GLY A 303 -12.71 -18.07 23.22
CA GLY A 303 -11.93 -18.73 24.26
C GLY A 303 -11.28 -20.07 23.85
N ASP A 304 -11.53 -20.59 22.64
CA ASP A 304 -10.93 -21.83 22.15
C ASP A 304 -9.97 -21.54 20.98
N LEU A 305 -8.69 -21.38 21.32
CA LEU A 305 -7.66 -21.10 20.34
C LEU A 305 -7.40 -22.30 19.42
N SER A 306 -7.54 -23.53 19.91
CA SER A 306 -7.26 -24.72 19.10
C SER A 306 -8.29 -24.85 17.98
N SER A 307 -9.58 -24.78 18.34
CA SER A 307 -10.67 -24.87 17.36
C SER A 307 -10.65 -23.70 16.36
N LEU A 308 -10.22 -22.52 16.81
CA LEU A 308 -9.98 -21.37 15.94
C LEU A 308 -8.93 -21.67 14.86
N LEU A 309 -7.77 -22.20 15.27
CA LEU A 309 -6.66 -22.50 14.35
C LEU A 309 -7.03 -23.63 13.38
N ASP A 310 -7.74 -24.66 13.84
CA ASP A 310 -8.20 -25.75 12.97
C ASP A 310 -9.14 -25.24 11.87
N HIS A 311 -10.09 -24.35 12.21
CA HIS A 311 -11.00 -23.78 11.22
C HIS A 311 -10.29 -22.72 10.34
N LEU A 312 -9.28 -22.02 10.86
CA LEU A 312 -8.42 -21.15 10.06
C LEU A 312 -7.70 -21.95 8.95
N ASP A 313 -7.20 -23.15 9.25
CA ASP A 313 -6.53 -24.02 8.28
C ASP A 313 -7.45 -24.42 7.13
N ILE A 314 -8.70 -24.77 7.43
CA ILE A 314 -9.71 -25.07 6.40
C ILE A 314 -9.88 -23.88 5.46
N LEU A 315 -10.03 -22.67 5.99
CA LEU A 315 -10.17 -21.46 5.18
C LEU A 315 -8.91 -21.15 4.36
N LEU A 316 -7.72 -21.37 4.93
CA LEU A 316 -6.44 -21.19 4.24
C LEU A 316 -6.31 -22.15 3.04
N GLU A 317 -6.63 -23.43 3.20
CA GLU A 317 -6.59 -24.41 2.11
C GLU A 317 -7.61 -24.08 1.00
N MET A 318 -8.81 -23.63 1.37
CA MET A 318 -9.81 -23.20 0.39
C MET A 318 -9.35 -21.94 -0.37
N ALA A 319 -8.69 -21.01 0.31
CA ALA A 319 -8.16 -19.80 -0.30
C ALA A 319 -6.98 -20.12 -1.22
N ARG A 320 -6.17 -21.11 -0.83
CA ARG A 320 -5.08 -21.65 -1.63
C ARG A 320 -5.57 -22.16 -2.98
N ASP A 321 -6.58 -23.03 -2.97
CA ASP A 321 -7.18 -23.57 -4.20
C ASP A 321 -7.75 -22.45 -5.09
N ALA A 322 -8.44 -21.47 -4.51
CA ALA A 322 -9.03 -20.36 -5.26
C ALA A 322 -7.95 -19.51 -5.98
N LEU A 323 -6.87 -19.16 -5.29
CA LEU A 323 -5.78 -18.35 -5.86
C LEU A 323 -4.97 -19.13 -6.89
N ASN A 324 -4.72 -20.42 -6.66
CA ASN A 324 -4.07 -21.29 -7.65
C ASN A 324 -4.92 -21.49 -8.91
N ARG A 325 -6.25 -21.58 -8.80
CA ARG A 325 -7.15 -21.59 -9.98
C ARG A 325 -7.01 -20.30 -10.79
N LYS A 326 -6.98 -19.14 -10.13
CA LYS A 326 -6.77 -17.85 -10.81
C LYS A 326 -5.40 -17.80 -11.51
N ARG A 327 -4.32 -18.18 -10.83
CA ARG A 327 -2.98 -18.28 -11.40
C ARG A 327 -2.96 -19.17 -12.65
N ASN A 328 -3.52 -20.37 -12.55
CA ASN A 328 -3.59 -21.33 -13.65
C ASN A 328 -4.41 -20.80 -14.83
N PHE A 329 -5.48 -20.06 -14.57
CA PHE A 329 -6.22 -19.39 -15.63
C PHE A 329 -5.33 -18.38 -16.38
N ILE A 330 -4.62 -17.51 -15.66
CA ILE A 330 -3.74 -16.51 -16.27
C ILE A 330 -2.63 -17.18 -17.09
N LEU A 331 -1.97 -18.21 -16.55
CA LEU A 331 -0.91 -18.96 -17.23
C LEU A 331 -1.39 -19.70 -18.49
N ARG A 332 -2.64 -20.16 -18.53
CA ARG A 332 -3.24 -20.78 -19.73
C ARG A 332 -3.71 -19.77 -20.76
N ASN A 333 -3.87 -18.50 -20.37
CA ASN A 333 -4.43 -17.44 -21.20
C ASN A 333 -3.47 -16.25 -21.34
N LYS A 334 -2.16 -16.49 -21.40
CA LYS A 334 -1.12 -15.44 -21.47
C LYS A 334 -1.33 -14.46 -22.62
N GLN A 335 -1.93 -14.92 -23.72
CA GLN A 335 -2.24 -14.10 -24.89
C GLN A 335 -3.21 -12.94 -24.58
N LEU A 336 -3.95 -13.00 -23.47
CA LEU A 336 -4.83 -11.91 -23.01
C LEU A 336 -4.06 -10.78 -22.31
N TYR A 337 -2.79 -11.01 -21.93
CA TYR A 337 -1.95 -10.06 -21.21
C TYR A 337 -0.60 -9.83 -21.95
N PRO A 338 -0.65 -9.42 -23.23
CA PRO A 338 0.53 -9.41 -24.09
C PRO A 338 1.57 -8.36 -23.70
N THR A 339 1.18 -7.26 -23.04
CA THR A 339 2.10 -6.24 -22.55
C THR A 339 2.76 -6.73 -21.26
N PHE A 340 1.95 -7.18 -20.31
CA PHE A 340 2.37 -7.70 -19.03
C PHE A 340 3.40 -8.81 -19.18
N PHE A 341 3.11 -9.84 -19.97
CA PHE A 341 4.05 -10.96 -20.16
C PHE A 341 5.29 -10.59 -20.98
N TYR A 342 5.35 -9.42 -21.63
CA TYR A 342 6.61 -8.97 -22.22
C TYR A 342 7.65 -8.64 -21.13
N TYR A 343 7.21 -7.99 -20.05
CA TYR A 343 8.08 -7.53 -18.97
C TYR A 343 8.11 -8.47 -17.76
N VAL A 344 7.17 -9.42 -17.69
CA VAL A 344 7.06 -10.38 -16.59
C VAL A 344 7.45 -11.77 -17.06
N ASP A 345 8.16 -12.49 -16.19
CA ASP A 345 8.49 -13.89 -16.39
C ASP A 345 7.24 -14.74 -16.71
N GLU A 346 7.37 -15.59 -17.73
CA GLU A 346 6.27 -16.38 -18.25
C GLU A 346 5.70 -17.42 -17.28
N SER A 347 6.47 -17.81 -16.28
CA SER A 347 6.03 -18.76 -15.26
C SER A 347 5.39 -18.08 -14.05
N LEU A 348 5.39 -16.74 -14.01
CA LEU A 348 4.88 -15.93 -12.89
C LEU A 348 5.54 -16.28 -11.55
N ARG A 349 6.79 -16.75 -11.57
CA ARG A 349 7.55 -17.09 -10.35
C ARG A 349 7.77 -15.89 -9.44
N THR A 350 7.82 -14.69 -10.02
CA THR A 350 7.94 -13.41 -9.31
C THR A 350 6.61 -12.86 -8.80
N TYR A 351 5.51 -13.60 -8.95
CA TYR A 351 4.20 -13.20 -8.46
C TYR A 351 3.80 -14.05 -7.28
N PHE A 352 3.30 -13.40 -6.24
CA PHE A 352 2.81 -14.05 -5.03
C PHE A 352 1.34 -14.44 -5.17
N ASN A 353 0.92 -15.49 -4.47
CA ASN A 353 -0.46 -15.60 -4.02
C ASN A 353 -0.54 -15.01 -2.62
N THR A 354 -1.51 -14.14 -2.37
CA THR A 354 -1.54 -13.33 -1.14
C THR A 354 -2.74 -13.69 -0.28
N ILE A 355 -2.46 -14.06 0.97
CA ILE A 355 -3.47 -14.16 2.02
C ILE A 355 -3.48 -12.85 2.80
N SER A 356 -4.66 -12.45 3.23
CA SER A 356 -4.85 -11.32 4.12
C SER A 356 -5.87 -11.67 5.22
N LEU A 357 -5.94 -10.85 6.26
CA LEU A 357 -6.80 -11.06 7.41
C LEU A 357 -7.61 -9.80 7.68
N GLY A 358 -8.91 -9.97 7.94
CA GLY A 358 -9.84 -8.88 8.26
C GLY A 358 -10.33 -8.97 9.69
N GLY A 359 -10.21 -7.86 10.41
CA GLY A 359 -10.73 -7.66 11.76
C GLY A 359 -9.84 -8.21 12.87
N GLY A 360 -8.52 -8.03 12.81
CA GLY A 360 -7.63 -8.53 13.86
C GLY A 360 -7.89 -7.90 15.23
N HIS A 361 -8.16 -6.59 15.29
CA HIS A 361 -8.53 -5.93 16.54
C HIS A 361 -9.89 -6.43 17.06
N GLU A 362 -10.91 -6.38 16.20
CA GLU A 362 -12.29 -6.73 16.56
C GLU A 362 -12.42 -8.22 16.90
N GLY A 363 -11.73 -9.09 16.14
CA GLY A 363 -11.70 -10.52 16.35
C GLY A 363 -11.08 -10.88 17.70
N LEU A 364 -9.99 -10.23 18.10
CA LEU A 364 -9.41 -10.43 19.45
C LEU A 364 -10.39 -10.01 20.56
N VAL A 365 -11.14 -8.92 20.36
CA VAL A 365 -12.21 -8.52 21.29
C VAL A 365 -13.30 -9.59 21.37
N ASN A 366 -13.77 -10.08 20.22
CA ASN A 366 -14.78 -11.13 20.16
C ASN A 366 -14.30 -12.47 20.74
N PHE A 367 -13.02 -12.80 20.58
CA PHE A 367 -12.40 -13.99 21.16
C PHE A 367 -12.41 -13.98 22.70
N GLY A 368 -12.35 -12.79 23.31
CA GLY A 368 -12.38 -12.60 24.76
C GLY A 368 -11.39 -11.55 25.31
N VAL A 369 -10.52 -10.98 24.47
CA VAL A 369 -9.53 -9.98 24.89
C VAL A 369 -10.13 -8.58 24.81
N LYS A 370 -10.65 -8.06 25.92
CA LYS A 370 -11.42 -6.79 25.96
C LYS A 370 -10.76 -5.59 25.27
N LYS A 371 -9.42 -5.46 25.30
CA LYS A 371 -8.68 -4.36 24.65
C LYS A 371 -8.20 -4.69 23.23
N GLY A 372 -8.54 -5.86 22.71
CA GLY A 372 -8.10 -6.35 21.40
C GLY A 372 -6.58 -6.27 21.26
N ILE A 373 -6.12 -5.79 20.10
CA ILE A 373 -4.69 -5.63 19.79
C ILE A 373 -3.93 -4.60 20.66
N LEU A 374 -4.64 -3.78 21.45
CA LEU A 374 -4.05 -2.68 22.22
C LEU A 374 -3.51 -3.10 23.60
N CYS A 375 -3.39 -4.41 23.88
CA CYS A 375 -2.80 -4.94 25.10
C CYS A 375 -1.86 -6.12 24.83
N GLU A 376 -1.00 -6.44 25.81
CA GLU A 376 0.00 -7.51 25.71
C GLU A 376 -0.61 -8.89 25.44
N GLU A 377 -1.77 -9.20 26.03
CA GLU A 377 -2.48 -10.46 25.77
C GLU A 377 -2.93 -10.55 24.29
N GLY A 378 -3.47 -9.45 23.75
CA GLY A 378 -3.87 -9.38 22.34
C GLY A 378 -2.69 -9.47 21.39
N LEU A 379 -1.58 -8.81 21.70
CA LEU A 379 -0.34 -8.91 20.92
C LEU A 379 0.22 -10.34 20.93
N ARG A 380 0.17 -11.04 22.07
CA ARG A 380 0.59 -12.44 22.17
C ARG A 380 -0.27 -13.37 21.32
N LEU A 381 -1.60 -13.21 21.34
CA LEU A 381 -2.49 -14.02 20.49
C LEU A 381 -2.31 -13.69 19.00
N ALA A 382 -2.19 -12.40 18.65
CA ALA A 382 -1.91 -11.99 17.28
C ALA A 382 -0.61 -12.61 16.74
N LYS A 383 0.44 -12.66 17.58
CA LYS A 383 1.69 -13.36 17.26
C LYS A 383 1.46 -14.84 16.95
N ILE A 384 0.78 -15.58 17.82
CA ILE A 384 0.52 -17.01 17.63
C ILE A 384 -0.24 -17.26 16.32
N ILE A 385 -1.30 -16.49 16.07
CA ILE A 385 -2.13 -16.64 14.87
C ILE A 385 -1.35 -16.27 13.61
N ALA A 386 -0.55 -15.20 13.66
CA ALA A 386 0.24 -14.78 12.51
C ALA A 386 1.37 -15.77 12.19
N GLU A 387 2.03 -16.32 13.21
CA GLU A 387 3.04 -17.38 13.04
C GLU A 387 2.43 -18.65 12.44
N HIS A 388 1.23 -19.03 12.88
CA HIS A 388 0.47 -20.14 12.30
C HIS A 388 0.16 -19.93 10.81
N ILE A 389 -0.33 -18.74 10.44
CA ILE A 389 -0.57 -18.39 9.02
C ILE A 389 0.73 -18.48 8.23
N LEU A 390 1.83 -17.91 8.73
CA LEU A 390 3.12 -17.93 8.03
C LEU A 390 3.69 -19.35 7.87
N GLU A 391 3.44 -20.25 8.81
CA GLU A 391 3.81 -21.67 8.69
C GLU A 391 3.02 -22.33 7.56
N LYS A 392 1.70 -22.17 7.54
CA LYS A 392 0.84 -22.69 6.47
C LYS A 392 1.22 -22.14 5.09
N LEU A 393 1.57 -20.85 4.99
CA LEU A 393 2.03 -20.27 3.72
C LEU A 393 3.38 -20.85 3.26
N ARG A 394 4.28 -21.19 4.21
CA ARG A 394 5.53 -21.90 3.89
C ARG A 394 5.26 -23.30 3.35
N GLU A 395 4.35 -24.05 3.98
CA GLU A 395 3.89 -25.35 3.45
C GLU A 395 3.29 -25.21 2.04
N PHE A 396 2.46 -24.18 1.80
CA PHE A 396 1.89 -23.93 0.48
C PHE A 396 2.96 -23.62 -0.56
N GLN A 397 3.98 -22.83 -0.19
CA GLN A 397 5.11 -22.51 -1.04
C GLN A 397 5.92 -23.75 -1.43
N GLU A 398 6.13 -24.68 -0.49
CA GLU A 398 6.82 -25.95 -0.75
C GLU A 398 6.01 -26.85 -1.68
N ILE A 399 4.70 -27.00 -1.42
CA ILE A 399 3.85 -27.92 -2.21
C ILE A 399 3.54 -27.35 -3.60
N ASP A 400 3.23 -26.06 -3.70
CA ASP A 400 2.83 -25.43 -4.96
C ASP A 400 4.02 -24.99 -5.83
N GLY A 401 5.21 -24.85 -5.24
CA GLY A 401 6.41 -24.36 -5.93
C GLY A 401 6.29 -22.91 -6.42
N ILE A 402 5.51 -22.09 -5.71
CA ILE A 402 5.29 -20.66 -5.99
C ILE A 402 5.39 -19.84 -4.70
N ALA A 403 5.59 -18.53 -4.84
CA ALA A 403 5.67 -17.63 -3.70
C ALA A 403 4.29 -17.36 -3.07
N TRP A 404 4.25 -17.39 -1.74
CA TRP A 404 3.09 -17.03 -0.92
C TRP A 404 3.45 -15.97 0.10
N ASN A 405 2.55 -15.02 0.37
CA ASN A 405 2.79 -14.01 1.40
C ASN A 405 1.53 -13.62 2.18
N PHE A 406 1.77 -12.97 3.32
CA PHE A 406 0.72 -12.48 4.20
C PHE A 406 0.70 -10.95 4.20
N GLU A 407 -0.39 -10.34 3.75
CA GLU A 407 -0.56 -8.89 3.66
C GLU A 407 -1.63 -8.40 4.63
N TYR A 408 -1.42 -7.25 5.26
CA TYR A 408 -2.51 -6.51 5.89
C TYR A 408 -3.14 -5.62 4.83
N ALA A 409 -3.95 -6.14 3.92
CA ALA A 409 -4.44 -5.45 2.71
C ALA A 409 -5.30 -4.20 3.01
N PRO A 410 -5.45 -3.23 2.09
CA PRO A 410 -6.19 -1.99 2.36
C PRO A 410 -7.63 -2.11 2.79
N MET A 411 -8.31 -3.19 2.37
CA MET A 411 -9.68 -3.47 2.75
C MET A 411 -10.66 -2.31 2.51
N GLU A 412 -10.40 -1.49 1.48
CA GLU A 412 -11.22 -0.30 1.15
C GLU A 412 -12.72 -0.64 1.12
N THR A 413 -13.11 -1.61 0.30
CA THR A 413 -14.48 -2.15 0.30
C THR A 413 -14.64 -3.29 1.31
N ALA A 414 -13.60 -4.14 1.45
CA ALA A 414 -13.70 -5.38 2.20
C ALA A 414 -14.04 -5.17 3.69
N SER A 415 -13.52 -4.13 4.34
CA SER A 415 -13.72 -3.95 5.79
C SER A 415 -15.16 -3.58 6.14
N GLY A 416 -15.82 -2.70 5.38
CA GLY A 416 -17.25 -2.45 5.56
C GLY A 416 -18.13 -3.62 5.10
N TYR A 417 -17.74 -4.32 4.03
CA TYR A 417 -18.47 -5.50 3.54
C TYR A 417 -18.50 -6.63 4.57
N LEU A 418 -17.33 -7.04 5.08
CA LEU A 418 -17.21 -8.12 6.05
C LEU A 418 -17.88 -7.75 7.39
N ALA A 419 -17.71 -6.51 7.86
CA ALA A 419 -18.37 -6.07 9.09
C ALA A 419 -19.91 -6.12 8.99
N ARG A 420 -20.48 -5.69 7.84
CA ARG A 420 -21.93 -5.82 7.59
C ARG A 420 -22.37 -7.28 7.52
N LYS A 421 -21.57 -8.14 6.87
CA LYS A 421 -21.84 -9.58 6.80
C LYS A 421 -21.83 -10.22 8.18
N ASP A 422 -20.98 -9.76 9.09
CA ASP A 422 -20.91 -10.24 10.48
C ASP A 422 -22.15 -9.86 11.28
N LEU A 423 -22.63 -8.63 11.14
CA LEU A 423 -23.90 -8.22 11.74
C LEU A 423 -25.07 -9.03 11.16
N GLU A 424 -25.12 -9.21 9.83
CA GLU A 424 -26.13 -10.03 9.16
C GLU A 424 -26.10 -11.49 9.66
N PHE A 425 -24.90 -12.04 9.83
CA PHE A 425 -24.68 -13.40 10.33
C PHE A 425 -25.30 -13.57 11.73
N VAL A 426 -24.97 -12.69 12.69
CA VAL A 426 -25.53 -12.76 14.05
C VAL A 426 -27.05 -12.58 14.06
N GLU A 427 -27.59 -11.68 13.25
CA GLU A 427 -29.04 -11.49 13.14
C GLU A 427 -29.76 -12.72 12.53
N ASN A 428 -29.09 -13.47 11.66
CA ASN A 428 -29.60 -14.72 11.13
C ASN A 428 -29.55 -15.83 12.19
N LEU A 429 -28.48 -15.93 12.98
CA LEU A 429 -28.37 -16.88 14.09
C LEU A 429 -29.48 -16.67 15.13
N LYS A 430 -29.74 -15.42 15.54
CA LYS A 430 -30.84 -15.07 16.45
C LYS A 430 -32.22 -15.50 15.93
N LYS A 431 -32.38 -15.64 14.62
CA LYS A 431 -33.61 -16.10 13.95
C LYS A 431 -33.63 -17.61 13.69
N GLY A 432 -32.65 -18.36 14.19
CA GLY A 432 -32.50 -19.79 13.96
C GLY A 432 -32.15 -20.15 12.51
N ARG A 433 -31.52 -19.23 11.75
CA ARG A 433 -31.09 -19.47 10.37
C ARG A 433 -29.59 -19.76 10.32
N GLY A 434 -29.24 -20.95 9.85
CA GLY A 434 -27.84 -21.35 9.63
C GLY A 434 -27.24 -20.77 8.35
N THR A 435 -25.97 -21.08 8.12
CA THR A 435 -25.22 -20.79 6.89
C THR A 435 -25.20 -21.98 5.94
N ARG A 436 -24.93 -21.76 4.66
CA ARG A 436 -24.73 -22.89 3.72
C ARG A 436 -23.34 -23.46 3.85
N MET A 437 -22.34 -22.61 4.04
CA MET A 437 -20.99 -23.06 4.39
C MET A 437 -20.89 -23.29 5.90
N PHE A 438 -20.19 -24.34 6.31
CA PHE A 438 -19.88 -24.65 7.71
C PHE A 438 -21.10 -24.80 8.63
N SER A 439 -22.21 -25.33 8.12
CA SER A 439 -23.45 -25.54 8.90
C SER A 439 -23.28 -26.50 10.08
N ASP A 440 -22.26 -27.35 10.03
CA ASP A 440 -21.84 -28.30 11.06
C ASP A 440 -21.01 -27.65 12.18
N ILE A 441 -20.29 -26.58 11.87
CA ILE A 441 -19.46 -25.82 12.83
C ILE A 441 -20.27 -24.71 13.49
N VAL A 442 -21.22 -24.12 12.77
CA VAL A 442 -22.09 -23.07 13.30
C VAL A 442 -23.15 -23.70 14.19
N ASP A 443 -22.83 -23.78 15.48
CA ASP A 443 -23.77 -24.29 16.49
C ASP A 443 -25.00 -23.36 16.59
N LEU A 444 -26.17 -23.91 16.27
CA LEU A 444 -27.46 -23.21 16.41
C LEU A 444 -28.03 -23.33 17.83
N ASN A 445 -27.35 -24.02 18.75
CA ASN A 445 -27.84 -24.28 20.11
C ASN A 445 -27.34 -23.26 21.15
N TRP A 446 -26.99 -22.06 20.73
CA TRP A 446 -26.63 -21.00 21.68
C TRP A 446 -27.89 -20.63 22.46
N GLU A 447 -27.87 -20.80 23.78
CA GLU A 447 -29.00 -20.40 24.66
C GLU A 447 -29.31 -18.90 24.50
N GLU A 448 -28.26 -18.10 24.35
CA GLU A 448 -28.33 -16.67 24.01
C GLU A 448 -27.23 -16.35 22.99
N VAL A 449 -27.60 -15.77 21.85
CA VAL A 449 -26.64 -15.33 20.82
C VAL A 449 -26.08 -13.95 21.22
N PRO A 450 -24.82 -13.85 21.69
CA PRO A 450 -24.20 -12.60 22.08
C PRO A 450 -23.99 -11.70 20.86
N GLU A 451 -23.87 -10.40 21.11
CA GLU A 451 -23.52 -9.46 20.06
C GLU A 451 -22.07 -9.70 19.55
N ILE A 452 -21.88 -9.47 18.26
CA ILE A 452 -20.56 -9.38 17.64
C ILE A 452 -20.06 -7.94 17.72
N TYR A 453 -18.82 -7.78 18.18
CA TYR A 453 -18.14 -6.51 18.16
C TYR A 453 -17.60 -6.21 16.76
N VAL A 454 -17.81 -4.97 16.32
CA VAL A 454 -17.25 -4.36 15.11
C VAL A 454 -16.85 -2.92 15.45
N SER A 455 -15.83 -2.39 14.79
CA SER A 455 -15.43 -0.99 14.96
C SER A 455 -16.35 -0.04 14.17
N GLY A 456 -16.25 1.26 14.46
CA GLY A 456 -17.14 2.28 13.91
C GLY A 456 -18.48 2.29 14.62
N SER A 457 -19.56 2.01 13.91
CA SER A 457 -20.91 1.91 14.49
C SER A 457 -21.68 0.76 13.87
N ARG A 458 -22.80 0.35 14.47
CA ARG A 458 -23.70 -0.65 13.84
C ARG A 458 -24.26 -0.17 12.50
N GLU A 459 -24.42 1.15 12.32
CA GLU A 459 -24.91 1.77 11.08
C GLU A 459 -23.82 1.80 10.00
N ARG A 460 -22.57 2.05 10.39
CA ARG A 460 -21.41 2.10 9.49
C ARG A 460 -20.26 1.26 10.07
N PRO A 461 -20.40 -0.07 10.05
CA PRO A 461 -19.46 -0.95 10.69
C PRO A 461 -18.21 -1.10 9.84
N ILE A 462 -17.06 -1.24 10.49
CA ILE A 462 -15.77 -1.47 9.85
C ILE A 462 -14.96 -2.50 10.63
N LEU A 463 -14.09 -3.20 9.90
CA LEU A 463 -13.06 -4.07 10.46
C LEU A 463 -11.67 -3.46 10.25
N THR A 464 -10.77 -3.69 11.21
CA THR A 464 -9.36 -3.34 11.08
C THR A 464 -8.66 -4.27 10.09
N SER A 465 -7.66 -3.78 9.34
CA SER A 465 -6.87 -4.64 8.45
C SER A 465 -5.77 -5.38 9.21
N GLY A 466 -5.72 -6.70 9.05
CA GLY A 466 -4.79 -7.57 9.76
C GLY A 466 -4.78 -7.28 11.26
N PHE A 467 -3.59 -7.29 11.85
CA PHE A 467 -3.36 -6.89 13.24
C PHE A 467 -2.82 -5.46 13.35
N GLN A 468 -3.22 -4.56 12.45
CA GLN A 468 -2.92 -3.12 12.60
C GLN A 468 -3.59 -2.57 13.86
N PRO A 469 -3.06 -1.48 14.45
CA PRO A 469 -3.83 -0.75 15.44
C PRO A 469 -5.11 -0.19 14.78
N PRO A 470 -6.25 -0.16 15.51
CA PRO A 470 -7.46 0.46 14.98
C PRO A 470 -7.22 1.94 14.73
N PHE A 471 -7.70 2.48 13.60
CA PHE A 471 -7.45 3.88 13.23
C PHE A 471 -8.04 4.88 14.21
N SER A 472 -8.96 4.49 15.09
CA SER A 472 -9.50 5.31 16.17
C SER A 472 -8.55 5.53 17.36
N GLU A 473 -7.44 4.79 17.45
CA GLU A 473 -6.44 5.02 18.51
C GLU A 473 -5.67 6.32 18.24
N SER A 474 -5.67 7.22 19.22
CA SER A 474 -5.05 8.55 19.13
C SER A 474 -3.76 8.67 19.93
N ASN A 475 -3.36 7.64 20.66
CA ASN A 475 -2.08 7.60 21.37
C ASN A 475 -0.96 7.12 20.43
N LEU A 476 -0.07 8.05 20.05
CA LEU A 476 1.05 7.77 19.15
C LEU A 476 1.95 6.63 19.64
N SER A 477 2.27 6.57 20.93
CA SER A 477 3.12 5.52 21.50
C SER A 477 2.50 4.13 21.30
N LYS A 478 1.19 3.99 21.49
CA LYS A 478 0.49 2.71 21.24
C LYS A 478 0.44 2.36 19.77
N LEU A 479 0.15 3.32 18.88
CA LEU A 479 0.15 3.10 17.43
C LEU A 479 1.49 2.53 16.95
N VAL A 480 2.59 3.17 17.38
CA VAL A 480 3.96 2.76 17.06
C VAL A 480 4.27 1.40 17.70
N TYR A 481 3.93 1.20 18.97
CA TYR A 481 4.22 -0.04 19.70
C TYR A 481 3.51 -1.25 19.07
N VAL A 482 2.22 -1.15 18.77
CA VAL A 482 1.46 -2.22 18.10
C VAL A 482 2.04 -2.49 16.71
N SER A 483 2.33 -1.44 15.94
CA SER A 483 2.91 -1.59 14.60
C SER A 483 4.28 -2.28 14.63
N ALA A 484 5.13 -1.95 15.60
CA ALA A 484 6.42 -2.60 15.80
C ALA A 484 6.28 -4.11 16.08
N HIS A 485 5.23 -4.52 16.80
CA HIS A 485 4.97 -5.94 17.08
C HIS A 485 4.40 -6.71 15.89
N THR A 486 3.63 -6.03 15.03
CA THR A 486 2.73 -6.73 14.10
C THR A 486 3.16 -6.61 12.64
N GLN A 487 3.76 -5.49 12.21
CA GLN A 487 4.09 -5.28 10.79
C GLN A 487 5.02 -6.35 10.21
N ASN A 488 5.94 -6.88 11.01
CA ASN A 488 6.92 -7.86 10.55
C ASN A 488 6.31 -9.23 10.22
N TYR A 489 5.13 -9.54 10.74
CA TYR A 489 4.39 -10.73 10.33
C TYR A 489 3.70 -10.57 8.97
N ALA A 490 3.39 -9.33 8.56
CA ALA A 490 2.87 -9.05 7.23
C ALA A 490 4.02 -9.05 6.21
N THR A 491 4.44 -10.24 5.76
CA THR A 491 5.51 -10.43 4.77
C THR A 491 5.21 -9.77 3.43
N GLY A 492 3.93 -9.76 3.02
CA GLY A 492 3.43 -9.03 1.85
C GLY A 492 3.19 -7.55 2.10
N GLY A 493 3.42 -7.06 3.31
CA GLY A 493 3.42 -5.63 3.65
C GLY A 493 2.25 -5.16 4.52
N SER A 494 2.52 -4.07 5.23
CA SER A 494 1.62 -3.36 6.14
C SER A 494 2.10 -1.91 6.27
N VAL A 495 1.29 -1.02 6.83
CA VAL A 495 1.64 0.38 7.02
C VAL A 495 1.15 0.91 8.37
N LEU A 496 1.95 1.76 9.00
CA LEU A 496 1.56 2.59 10.14
C LEU A 496 1.05 3.94 9.62
N HIS A 497 -0.21 4.25 9.89
CA HIS A 497 -0.79 5.56 9.58
C HIS A 497 -0.65 6.51 10.77
N ILE A 498 -0.11 7.70 10.53
CA ILE A 498 -0.12 8.82 11.47
C ILE A 498 -0.91 9.95 10.83
N PHE A 499 -2.10 10.23 11.36
CA PHE A 499 -2.98 11.28 10.84
C PHE A 499 -2.77 12.58 11.60
N LEU A 500 -2.45 13.65 10.89
CA LEU A 500 -2.23 14.97 11.47
C LEU A 500 -3.52 15.81 11.41
N GLY A 501 -3.82 16.48 12.52
CA GLY A 501 -4.94 17.43 12.61
C GLY A 501 -4.60 18.84 12.17
N GLN A 502 -3.31 19.15 12.15
CA GLN A 502 -2.78 20.48 11.84
C GLN A 502 -1.50 20.36 11.02
N ARG A 503 -1.06 21.49 10.46
CA ARG A 503 0.28 21.58 9.87
C ARG A 503 1.34 21.42 10.97
N VAL A 504 2.36 20.63 10.66
CA VAL A 504 3.52 20.40 11.51
C VAL A 504 4.76 20.76 10.71
N SER A 505 5.75 21.38 11.36
CA SER A 505 7.00 21.76 10.69
C SER A 505 7.76 20.55 10.15
N SER A 506 8.56 20.78 9.12
CA SER A 506 9.51 19.82 8.57
C SER A 506 10.42 19.21 9.64
N ASP A 507 10.99 20.02 10.54
CA ASP A 507 11.85 19.55 11.63
C ASP A 507 11.15 18.53 12.55
N ILE A 508 9.89 18.79 12.92
CA ILE A 508 9.13 17.88 13.78
C ILE A 508 8.80 16.58 13.02
N LYS A 509 8.43 16.68 11.73
CA LYS A 509 8.22 15.50 10.88
C LYS A 509 9.50 14.68 10.74
N ARG A 510 10.64 15.33 10.52
CA ARG A 510 11.97 14.73 10.42
C ARG A 510 12.32 13.97 11.68
N GLU A 511 12.22 14.63 12.84
CA GLU A 511 12.50 14.00 14.13
C GLU A 511 11.57 12.83 14.42
N LEU A 512 10.29 12.93 14.09
CA LEU A 512 9.34 11.83 14.25
C LEU A 512 9.75 10.59 13.45
N VAL A 513 10.03 10.75 12.14
CA VAL A 513 10.46 9.64 11.28
C VAL A 513 11.77 9.06 11.80
N ARG A 514 12.76 9.92 12.10
CA ARG A 514 14.07 9.52 12.61
C ARG A 514 13.96 8.72 13.90
N LYS A 515 13.20 9.21 14.88
CA LYS A 515 13.04 8.56 16.20
C LYS A 515 12.27 7.24 16.10
N ILE A 516 11.23 7.14 15.27
CA ILE A 516 10.53 5.87 15.07
C ILE A 516 11.47 4.85 14.43
N PHE A 517 12.10 5.20 13.30
CA PHE A 517 12.90 4.24 12.51
C PHE A 517 14.20 3.81 13.19
N ASN A 518 14.75 4.62 14.11
CA ASN A 518 15.95 4.23 14.87
C ASN A 518 15.65 3.40 16.13
N ASN A 519 14.40 3.34 16.61
CA ASN A 519 14.06 2.74 17.90
C ASN A 519 13.01 1.63 17.83
N TYR A 520 12.24 1.55 16.73
CA TYR A 520 11.16 0.59 16.55
C TYR A 520 11.29 -0.13 15.21
N PRO A 521 11.07 -1.46 15.13
CA PRO A 521 11.13 -2.23 13.89
C PRO A 521 9.86 -2.02 13.04
N VAL A 522 9.44 -0.76 12.86
CA VAL A 522 8.39 -0.36 11.93
C VAL A 522 9.02 -0.34 10.54
N LYS A 523 8.44 -1.11 9.61
CA LYS A 523 8.94 -1.25 8.23
C LYS A 523 8.49 -0.09 7.34
N TYR A 524 7.25 0.35 7.54
CA TYR A 524 6.59 1.27 6.62
C TYR A 524 5.59 2.16 7.36
N MET A 525 5.66 3.46 7.11
CA MET A 525 4.75 4.42 7.73
C MET A 525 4.40 5.56 6.80
N THR A 526 3.33 6.26 7.13
CA THR A 526 2.94 7.51 6.46
C THR A 526 2.51 8.56 7.48
N ILE A 527 2.87 9.80 7.18
CA ILE A 527 2.36 10.99 7.85
C ILE A 527 1.35 11.61 6.89
N THR A 528 0.08 11.60 7.28
CA THR A 528 -1.04 12.03 6.44
C THR A 528 -1.62 13.34 6.97
N PRO A 529 -1.54 14.44 6.20
CA PRO A 529 -2.23 15.68 6.53
C PRO A 529 -3.74 15.55 6.22
N THR A 530 -4.51 16.45 6.80
CA THR A 530 -5.85 16.78 6.31
C THR A 530 -5.74 18.06 5.49
N LEU A 531 -6.40 18.11 4.33
CA LEU A 531 -6.50 19.35 3.55
C LEU A 531 -7.95 19.77 3.40
N THR A 532 -8.16 21.07 3.35
CA THR A 532 -9.41 21.71 2.95
C THR A 532 -9.15 22.63 1.77
N ILE A 533 -10.00 22.56 0.75
CA ILE A 533 -9.99 23.49 -0.38
C ILE A 533 -11.32 24.23 -0.41
N CYS A 534 -11.30 25.55 -0.46
CA CYS A 534 -12.50 26.34 -0.70
C CYS A 534 -12.81 26.38 -2.20
N ASN A 535 -13.99 25.90 -2.59
CA ASN A 535 -14.41 25.90 -4.00
C ASN A 535 -14.81 27.29 -4.50
N GLU A 536 -14.97 28.28 -3.61
CA GLU A 536 -15.36 29.65 -3.96
C GLU A 536 -14.14 30.57 -4.19
N CYS A 537 -13.17 30.59 -3.26
CA CYS A 537 -11.98 31.44 -3.38
C CYS A 537 -10.69 30.70 -3.79
N GLY A 538 -10.74 29.37 -3.91
CA GLY A 538 -9.60 28.53 -4.30
C GLY A 538 -8.53 28.33 -3.22
N GLU A 539 -8.70 28.91 -2.03
CA GLU A 539 -7.70 28.84 -0.96
C GLU A 539 -7.57 27.42 -0.38
N LYS A 540 -6.33 27.02 -0.09
CA LYS A 540 -5.98 25.72 0.50
C LYS A 540 -5.59 25.88 1.96
N PHE A 541 -6.10 25.00 2.81
CA PHE A 541 -5.79 24.99 4.25
C PHE A 541 -5.37 23.59 4.67
N VAL A 542 -4.36 23.50 5.53
CA VAL A 542 -4.01 22.25 6.22
C VAL A 542 -4.86 22.16 7.49
N GLY A 543 -5.69 21.14 7.58
CA GLY A 543 -6.70 20.92 8.62
C GLY A 543 -8.11 20.70 8.04
N GLU A 544 -9.03 20.30 8.92
CA GLU A 544 -10.46 20.13 8.61
C GLU A 544 -11.19 21.47 8.84
N TYR A 545 -11.62 22.15 7.77
CA TYR A 545 -12.39 23.39 7.86
C TYR A 545 -13.71 23.27 7.09
N VAL A 546 -14.81 23.14 7.82
CA VAL A 546 -16.16 23.07 7.24
C VAL A 546 -16.57 24.40 6.59
N GLU A 547 -16.06 25.52 7.12
CA GLU A 547 -16.21 26.86 6.55
C GLU A 547 -14.83 27.42 6.23
N CYS A 548 -14.72 28.14 5.11
CA CYS A 548 -13.46 28.72 4.65
C CYS A 548 -12.98 29.83 5.61
N PRO A 549 -11.78 29.71 6.22
CA PRO A 549 -11.24 30.75 7.09
C PRO A 549 -10.98 32.10 6.41
N ARG A 550 -10.88 32.12 5.07
CA ARG A 550 -10.57 33.33 4.28
C ARG A 550 -11.80 34.10 3.83
N CYS A 551 -12.83 33.42 3.31
CA CYS A 551 -14.02 34.07 2.75
C CYS A 551 -15.34 33.73 3.45
N GLY A 552 -15.34 32.79 4.41
CA GLY A 552 -16.54 32.37 5.15
C GLY A 552 -17.48 31.43 4.39
N SER A 553 -17.13 31.00 3.17
CA SER A 553 -17.92 30.05 2.38
C SER A 553 -18.02 28.68 3.04
N ASP A 554 -19.21 28.08 3.05
CA ASP A 554 -19.42 26.68 3.45
C ASP A 554 -19.13 25.70 2.30
N ASP A 555 -18.79 26.21 1.12
CA ASP A 555 -18.42 25.42 -0.05
C ASP A 555 -16.97 24.96 0.00
N THR A 556 -16.67 24.13 0.99
CA THR A 556 -15.35 23.51 1.15
C THR A 556 -15.37 22.03 0.77
N THR A 557 -14.25 21.56 0.24
CA THR A 557 -13.98 20.16 -0.04
C THR A 557 -12.87 19.68 0.90
N ILE A 558 -13.17 18.65 1.68
CA ILE A 558 -12.22 18.05 2.63
C ILE A 558 -11.51 16.90 1.93
N TYR A 559 -10.18 16.84 2.01
CA TYR A 559 -9.35 15.78 1.44
C TYR A 559 -8.56 15.08 2.54
N SER A 560 -8.45 13.76 2.42
CA SER A 560 -7.57 12.96 3.28
C SER A 560 -7.23 11.63 2.64
N ARG A 561 -6.22 10.94 3.20
CA ARG A 561 -5.94 9.53 2.93
C ARG A 561 -6.73 8.70 3.93
N VAL A 562 -7.69 7.92 3.47
CA VAL A 562 -8.47 7.02 4.36
C VAL A 562 -7.76 5.68 4.52
N VAL A 563 -7.45 5.00 3.41
CA VAL A 563 -6.89 3.63 3.42
C VAL A 563 -5.52 3.51 2.74
N GLY A 564 -5.11 4.51 1.96
CA GLY A 564 -3.79 4.49 1.32
C GLY A 564 -3.55 5.45 0.15
N TYR A 565 -4.55 6.15 -0.36
CA TYR A 565 -4.33 7.24 -1.31
C TYR A 565 -5.22 8.44 -0.99
N PHE A 566 -4.79 9.62 -1.43
CA PHE A 566 -5.37 10.89 -1.03
C PHE A 566 -6.49 11.30 -2.01
N ARG A 567 -7.70 11.47 -1.51
CA ARG A 567 -8.88 11.87 -2.32
C ARG A 567 -9.84 12.77 -1.52
N PRO A 568 -10.75 13.48 -2.19
CA PRO A 568 -11.83 14.17 -1.49
C PRO A 568 -12.63 13.18 -0.64
N ILE A 569 -12.95 13.58 0.59
CA ILE A 569 -13.86 12.86 1.51
C ILE A 569 -15.30 13.25 1.19
N ALA A 570 -15.58 14.54 1.32
CA ALA A 570 -16.88 15.13 1.08
C ALA A 570 -16.74 16.63 0.76
N ARG A 571 -17.68 17.15 -0.02
CA ARG A 571 -17.87 18.58 -0.27
C ARG A 571 -19.08 19.08 0.50
N ARG A 572 -18.99 20.30 1.07
CA ARG A 572 -20.05 20.95 1.87
C ARG A 572 -20.59 20.02 2.95
N VAL A 573 -19.77 19.74 3.97
CA VAL A 573 -20.14 18.81 5.04
C VAL A 573 -21.39 19.31 5.76
N LYS A 574 -22.48 18.51 5.73
CA LYS A 574 -23.78 18.86 6.33
C LYS A 574 -24.07 18.11 7.61
N ARG A 575 -23.52 16.90 7.77
CA ARG A 575 -23.69 16.09 8.99
C ARG A 575 -22.36 15.47 9.42
N ARG A 576 -22.06 15.62 10.71
CA ARG A 576 -20.87 15.06 11.37
C ARG A 576 -21.28 14.52 12.73
N ASP A 577 -21.29 13.20 12.86
CA ASP A 577 -21.53 12.49 14.12
C ASP A 577 -20.57 11.30 14.23
N PRO A 578 -19.41 11.50 14.87
CA PRO A 578 -18.42 10.44 15.07
C PRO A 578 -18.98 9.20 15.78
N SER A 579 -19.92 9.37 16.73
CA SER A 579 -20.47 8.25 17.51
C SER A 579 -21.26 7.26 16.66
N ARG A 580 -21.80 7.74 15.53
CA ARG A 580 -22.51 6.93 14.54
C ARG A 580 -21.68 6.67 13.29
N GLY A 581 -20.45 7.16 13.20
CA GLY A 581 -19.62 7.10 12.00
C GLY A 581 -20.15 7.98 10.85
N ILE A 582 -20.99 8.96 11.14
CA ILE A 582 -21.62 9.80 10.11
C ILE A 582 -20.69 10.95 9.77
N TYR A 583 -20.35 11.04 8.49
CA TYR A 583 -19.68 12.18 7.89
C TYR A 583 -20.19 12.32 6.46
N ASP A 584 -21.16 13.20 6.27
CA ASP A 584 -21.86 13.35 5.00
C ASP A 584 -21.86 14.81 4.57
N GLY A 585 -21.36 15.05 3.36
CA GLY A 585 -21.54 16.30 2.64
C GLY A 585 -22.65 16.24 1.62
N GLU A 586 -22.82 17.34 0.90
CA GLU A 586 -23.68 17.43 -0.28
C GLU A 586 -23.20 16.46 -1.38
N GLU A 587 -21.88 16.38 -1.56
CA GLU A 587 -21.23 15.38 -2.41
C GLU A 587 -20.30 14.53 -1.56
N ASN A 588 -20.33 13.21 -1.78
CA ASN A 588 -19.52 12.24 -1.04
C ASN A 588 -18.80 11.33 -2.03
N ILE A 589 -17.47 11.25 -1.94
CA ILE A 589 -16.66 10.46 -2.87
C ILE A 589 -16.37 9.06 -2.32
N TRP A 590 -16.01 8.97 -1.04
CA TRP A 590 -15.73 7.68 -0.39
C TRP A 590 -17.01 6.95 -0.02
N GLN A 591 -16.95 5.62 0.10
CA GLN A 591 -18.05 4.82 0.67
C GLN A 591 -18.36 5.24 2.12
N ASP A 592 -19.59 4.97 2.56
CA ASP A 592 -20.09 5.32 3.90
C ASP A 592 -19.19 4.80 5.04
N SER A 593 -18.72 3.55 4.93
CA SER A 593 -17.80 2.90 5.87
C SER A 593 -16.43 3.58 5.94
N ARG A 594 -15.94 4.13 4.83
CA ARG A 594 -14.67 4.87 4.76
C ARG A 594 -14.80 6.27 5.33
N ARG A 595 -15.98 6.89 5.16
CA ARG A 595 -16.30 8.15 5.85
C ARG A 595 -16.49 7.93 7.35
N ALA A 596 -16.98 6.76 7.78
CA ALA A 596 -16.99 6.37 9.19
C ALA A 596 -15.58 6.24 9.76
N ASP A 597 -14.72 5.49 9.07
CA ASP A 597 -13.30 5.37 9.39
C ASP A 597 -12.61 6.75 9.50
N TRP A 598 -12.92 7.67 8.58
CA TRP A 598 -12.48 9.07 8.66
C TRP A 598 -12.91 9.76 9.94
N VAL A 599 -14.20 9.81 10.23
CA VAL A 599 -14.72 10.63 11.33
C VAL A 599 -14.40 10.04 12.71
N THR A 600 -14.07 8.75 12.78
CA THR A 600 -13.67 8.07 14.02
C THR A 600 -12.17 7.98 14.23
N ARG A 601 -11.33 8.42 13.29
CA ARG A 601 -9.88 8.23 13.40
C ARG A 601 -9.24 9.07 14.51
N GLY A 602 -8.19 8.54 15.12
CA GLY A 602 -7.33 9.24 16.05
C GLY A 602 -6.49 10.28 15.31
N ILE A 603 -6.59 11.52 15.76
CA ILE A 603 -5.83 12.64 15.23
C ILE A 603 -4.65 12.93 16.16
N ILE A 604 -3.45 12.96 15.59
CA ILE A 604 -2.20 13.25 16.31
C ILE A 604 -1.89 14.74 16.17
N GLY A 605 -1.79 15.41 17.33
CA GLY A 605 -1.37 16.80 17.43
C GLY A 605 0.14 16.94 17.63
N GLU A 606 0.66 18.14 17.38
CA GLU A 606 2.09 18.46 17.50
C GLU A 606 2.64 18.19 18.90
N GLU A 607 1.92 18.58 19.95
CA GLU A 607 2.33 18.31 21.35
C GLU A 607 2.48 16.82 21.64
N SER A 608 1.62 15.98 21.05
CA SER A 608 1.73 14.52 21.18
C SER A 608 2.98 13.99 20.49
N ILE A 609 3.38 14.59 19.37
CA ILE A 609 4.61 14.23 18.65
C ILE A 609 5.82 14.64 19.50
N LEU A 610 5.85 15.88 19.99
CA LEU A 610 6.94 16.40 20.80
C LEU A 610 7.10 15.64 22.12
N ALA A 611 6.00 15.25 22.77
CA ALA A 611 6.06 14.40 23.96
C ALA A 611 6.64 13.02 23.64
N PHE A 612 6.16 12.38 22.57
CA PHE A 612 6.66 11.08 22.12
C PHE A 612 8.14 11.09 21.76
N THR A 613 8.61 12.11 21.02
CA THR A 613 10.01 12.18 20.58
C THR A 613 10.97 12.55 21.71
N ARG A 614 10.50 13.29 22.74
CA ARG A 614 11.28 13.63 23.94
C ARG A 614 11.50 12.41 24.85
N ASP A 615 10.54 11.50 24.90
CA ASP A 615 10.58 10.31 25.76
C ASP A 615 11.41 9.15 25.16
N LEU A 616 12.01 9.35 23.97
CA LEU A 616 12.86 8.42 23.22
C LEU A 616 14.30 8.93 23.10
#